data_AF-A0A3D5I7I4-F1
#
_entry.id   AF-A0A3D5I7I4-F1
#
_cell.length_a   1.000
_cell.length_b   1.000
_cell.length_c   1.000
_cell.angle_alpha   90.00
_cell.angle_beta   90.00
_cell.angle_gamma   90.00
#
_symmetry.space_group_name_H-M   'P 1'
#
loop_
_entity.id
_entity.type
_entity.pdbx_description
1 polymer ?
#
loop_
_entity_poly.entity_id
_entity_poly.type
_entity_poly.pdbx_seq_one_letter_code
_entity_poly.pdbx_strand_id
1 'polypeptide(L)'
;AANTQVVFITVDPERDTPAILADYIRSMSDQAIGLSGSRAAIDEAIKGFGVYAVKVPLDGDDGDYTMDHTATVFLYDQTGALSGTIAWGERADFAREKLKRLISG
;
A
#
# COMPACT_ATOMS: atom_id res chain seq x y z
N ALA A 1 1.33 14.29 -14.31
CA ALA A 1 1.30 14.27 -12.84
C ALA A 1 2.72 14.58 -12.38
N ALA A 2 2.95 15.70 -11.71
CA ALA A 2 4.29 16.13 -11.29
C ALA A 2 4.42 16.36 -9.77
N ASN A 3 3.31 16.29 -9.01
CA ASN A 3 3.27 16.67 -7.59
C ASN A 3 2.66 15.59 -6.67
N THR A 4 2.69 14.32 -7.06
CA THR A 4 2.19 13.21 -6.22
C THR A 4 3.20 12.08 -6.18
N GLN A 5 3.55 11.61 -4.99
CA GLN A 5 4.39 10.44 -4.77
C GLN A 5 3.53 9.26 -4.34
N VAL A 6 3.73 8.10 -4.99
CA VAL A 6 3.07 6.86 -4.60
C VAL A 6 4.05 6.04 -3.78
N VAL A 7 3.63 5.61 -2.60
CA VAL A 7 4.41 4.73 -1.74
C VAL A 7 3.61 3.45 -1.52
N PHE A 8 4.23 2.31 -1.80
CA PHE A 8 3.66 0.99 -1.61
C PHE A 8 4.44 0.28 -0.50
N ILE A 9 3.78 -0.04 0.61
CA ILE A 9 4.39 -0.68 1.78
C ILE A 9 3.89 -2.11 1.84
N THR A 10 4.82 -3.08 1.90
CA THR A 10 4.42 -4.49 2.10
C THR A 10 3.89 -4.74 3.52
N VAL A 11 2.98 -5.70 3.65
CA VAL A 11 2.55 -6.29 4.94
C VAL A 11 3.25 -7.62 5.23
N ASP A 12 4.03 -8.14 4.28
CA ASP A 12 4.67 -9.45 4.34
C ASP A 12 6.17 -9.40 3.96
N PRO A 13 7.02 -8.80 4.82
CA PRO A 13 8.45 -8.62 4.56
C PRO A 13 9.24 -9.94 4.47
N GLU A 14 8.66 -11.08 4.86
CA GLU A 14 9.31 -12.38 4.75
C GLU A 14 9.41 -12.87 3.30
N ARG A 15 8.45 -12.49 2.46
CA ARG A 15 8.45 -12.78 1.02
C ARG A 15 8.82 -11.55 0.19
N ASP A 16 8.35 -10.38 0.60
CA ASP A 16 8.49 -9.14 -0.17
C ASP A 16 9.80 -8.41 0.17
N THR A 17 10.92 -8.98 -0.25
CA THR A 17 12.22 -8.28 -0.15
C THR A 17 12.21 -7.00 -1.01
N PRO A 18 13.04 -5.98 -0.70
CA PRO A 18 13.11 -4.76 -1.49
C PRO A 18 13.33 -5.00 -3.00
N ALA A 19 14.10 -6.02 -3.38
CA ALA A 19 14.34 -6.36 -4.78
C ALA A 19 13.06 -6.91 -5.46
N ILE A 20 12.39 -7.88 -4.82
CA ILE A 20 11.13 -8.45 -5.31
C ILE A 20 10.05 -7.37 -5.43
N LEU A 21 9.94 -6.53 -4.39
CA LEU A 21 8.95 -5.46 -4.34
C LEU A 21 9.19 -4.40 -5.43
N ALA A 22 10.45 -4.06 -5.70
CA ALA A 22 10.80 -3.14 -6.77
C ALA A 22 10.43 -3.68 -8.15
N ASP A 23 10.65 -4.98 -8.40
CA ASP A 23 10.26 -5.61 -9.67
C ASP A 23 8.74 -5.69 -9.83
N TYR A 24 8.01 -6.01 -8.74
CA TYR A 24 6.55 -6.02 -8.72
C TYR A 24 5.98 -4.63 -9.06
N ILE A 25 6.48 -3.58 -8.40
CA ILE A 25 5.95 -2.21 -8.56
C ILE A 25 6.28 -1.60 -9.92
N ARG A 26 7.43 -1.93 -10.50
CA ARG A 26 7.82 -1.45 -11.84
C ARG A 26 6.79 -1.77 -12.92
N SER A 27 6.03 -2.86 -12.77
CA SER A 27 4.94 -3.20 -13.69
C SER A 27 3.72 -2.27 -13.58
N MET A 28 3.56 -1.59 -12.44
CA MET A 28 2.40 -0.74 -12.14
C MET A 28 2.69 0.75 -12.35
N SER A 29 3.87 1.22 -11.95
CA SER A 29 4.26 2.63 -12.07
C SER A 29 5.77 2.82 -11.90
N ASP A 30 6.38 3.55 -12.84
CA ASP A 30 7.79 3.95 -12.75
C ASP A 30 8.07 4.97 -11.62
N GLN A 31 7.02 5.58 -11.06
CA GLN A 31 7.13 6.65 -10.06
C GLN A 31 6.79 6.19 -8.64
N ALA A 32 6.42 4.92 -8.45
CA ALA A 32 6.06 4.38 -7.15
C ALA A 32 7.30 3.88 -6.40
N ILE A 33 7.35 4.16 -5.09
CA ILE A 33 8.40 3.71 -4.18
C ILE A 33 7.89 2.51 -3.41
N GLY A 34 8.60 1.39 -3.50
CA GLY A 34 8.35 0.21 -2.68
C GLY A 34 9.10 0.27 -1.35
N LEU A 35 8.41 0.03 -0.24
CA LEU A 35 8.99 -0.06 1.09
C LEU A 35 8.77 -1.46 1.68
N SER A 36 9.87 -2.05 2.13
CA SER A 36 9.95 -3.28 2.92
C SER A 36 10.99 -3.10 4.02
N GLY A 37 11.05 -4.02 4.98
CA GLY A 37 11.93 -3.89 6.14
C GLY A 37 11.87 -5.10 7.07
N SER A 38 12.29 -4.92 8.32
CA SER A 38 12.14 -5.97 9.34
C SER A 38 10.66 -6.19 9.68
N ARG A 39 10.32 -7.41 10.12
CA ARG A 39 8.97 -7.71 10.63
C ARG A 39 8.50 -6.68 11.67
N ALA A 40 9.37 -6.30 12.61
CA ALA A 40 9.06 -5.29 13.63
C ALA A 40 8.73 -3.90 13.04
N ALA A 41 9.47 -3.44 12.03
CA ALA A 41 9.19 -2.15 11.39
C ALA A 41 7.87 -2.18 10.60
N ILE A 42 7.56 -3.30 9.94
CA ILE A 42 6.29 -3.46 9.23
C ILE A 42 5.11 -3.56 10.23
N ASP A 43 5.27 -4.26 11.35
CA ASP A 43 4.23 -4.35 12.38
C ASP A 43 3.96 -2.97 13.02
N GLU A 44 5.01 -2.16 13.21
CA GLU A 44 4.86 -0.76 13.64
C GLU A 44 4.08 0.06 12.62
N ALA A 45 4.40 -0.06 11.33
CA ALA A 45 3.67 0.62 10.27
C ALA A 45 2.20 0.18 10.20
N ILE A 46 1.93 -1.13 10.26
CA ILE A 46 0.58 -1.69 10.28
C ILE A 46 -0.25 -1.05 11.40
N LYS A 47 0.32 -1.00 12.60
CA LYS A 47 -0.33 -0.36 13.76
C LYS A 47 -0.47 1.15 13.58
N GLY A 48 0.55 1.84 13.09
CA GLY A 48 0.59 3.29 12.92
C GLY A 48 -0.43 3.82 11.91
N PHE A 49 -0.65 3.08 10.82
CA PHE A 49 -1.69 3.38 9.84
C PHE A 49 -3.07 2.81 10.20
N GLY A 50 -3.17 2.03 11.28
CA GLY A 50 -4.42 1.37 11.69
C GLY A 50 -4.94 0.37 10.66
N VAL A 51 -4.03 -0.31 9.94
CA VAL A 51 -4.40 -1.32 8.94
C VAL A 51 -4.42 -2.72 9.56
N TYR A 52 -5.25 -3.58 8.97
CA TYR A 52 -5.31 -4.99 9.26
C TYR A 52 -4.42 -5.75 8.29
N ALA A 53 -3.70 -6.77 8.78
CA ALA A 53 -3.01 -7.75 7.95
C ALA A 53 -2.93 -9.09 8.70
N VAL A 54 -3.25 -10.20 8.02
CA VAL A 54 -3.13 -11.55 8.58
C VAL A 54 -2.73 -12.56 7.50
N LYS A 55 -1.92 -13.54 7.89
CA LYS A 55 -1.62 -14.71 7.06
C LYS A 55 -2.83 -15.64 7.05
N VAL A 56 -3.28 -16.02 5.87
CA VAL A 56 -4.37 -16.97 5.65
C VAL A 56 -3.80 -18.18 4.92
N PRO A 57 -3.73 -19.36 5.55
CA PRO A 57 -3.31 -20.58 4.88
C PRO A 57 -4.18 -20.86 3.66
N LEU A 58 -3.57 -21.28 2.56
CA LEU A 58 -4.30 -21.77 1.40
C LEU A 58 -4.59 -23.27 1.56
N ASP A 59 -5.70 -23.73 0.98
CA ASP A 59 -6.05 -25.14 0.99
C ASP A 59 -5.01 -25.95 0.19
N GLY A 60 -4.30 -26.86 0.88
CA GLY A 60 -3.24 -27.70 0.31
C GLY A 60 -2.16 -28.05 1.35
N ASP A 61 -1.39 -29.12 1.11
CA ASP A 61 -0.37 -29.65 2.06
C ASP A 61 1.00 -28.92 1.98
N ASP A 62 1.11 -27.85 1.20
CA ASP A 62 2.40 -27.24 0.87
C ASP A 62 2.81 -26.08 1.80
N GLY A 63 2.00 -25.76 2.80
CA GLY A 63 2.28 -24.67 3.75
C GLY A 63 2.22 -23.27 3.13
N ASP A 64 1.59 -23.12 1.96
CA ASP A 64 1.41 -21.85 1.28
C ASP A 64 0.31 -21.00 1.93
N TYR A 65 0.39 -19.68 1.75
CA TYR A 65 -0.53 -18.72 2.35
C TYR A 65 -0.72 -17.47 1.51
N THR A 66 -1.89 -16.86 1.67
CA THR A 66 -2.19 -15.50 1.22
C THR A 66 -2.20 -14.53 2.39
N MET A 67 -2.27 -13.23 2.08
CA MET A 67 -2.37 -12.16 3.07
C MET A 67 -3.70 -11.44 2.92
N ASP A 68 -4.59 -11.63 3.88
CA ASP A 68 -5.73 -10.72 4.05
C ASP A 68 -5.22 -9.40 4.60
N HIS A 69 -5.60 -8.28 4.00
CA HIS A 69 -5.15 -6.96 4.44
C HIS A 69 -6.15 -5.84 4.10
N THR A 70 -6.01 -4.69 4.78
CA THR A 70 -6.75 -3.48 4.44
C THR A 70 -6.33 -2.97 3.06
N ALA A 71 -7.25 -3.04 2.08
CA ALA A 71 -7.01 -2.64 0.69
C ALA A 71 -7.32 -1.15 0.41
N THR A 72 -7.19 -0.29 1.41
CA THR A 72 -7.47 1.15 1.32
C THR A 72 -6.20 1.92 0.94
N VAL A 73 -6.31 2.85 0.00
CA VAL A 73 -5.23 3.82 -0.30
C VAL A 73 -5.43 5.06 0.55
N PHE A 74 -4.39 5.47 1.26
CA PHE A 74 -4.39 6.68 2.09
C PHE A 74 -3.81 7.86 1.30
N LEU A 75 -4.45 9.03 1.42
CA LEU A 75 -4.05 10.25 0.75
C LEU A 75 -3.55 11.26 1.79
N TYR A 76 -2.26 11.57 1.74
CA TYR A 76 -1.62 12.57 2.60
C TYR A 76 -1.29 13.82 1.79
N ASP A 77 -1.58 14.99 2.36
CA ASP A 77 -1.21 16.27 1.76
C ASP A 77 0.27 16.63 2.00
N GLN A 78 0.71 17.78 1.48
CA GLN A 78 2.10 18.23 1.58
C GLN A 78 2.54 18.56 3.02
N THR A 79 1.60 18.75 3.94
CA THR A 79 1.89 18.96 5.37
C THR A 79 2.04 17.63 6.13
N GLY A 80 1.73 16.50 5.48
CA GLY A 80 1.69 15.19 6.09
C GLY A 80 0.37 14.89 6.81
N ALA A 81 -0.66 15.71 6.63
CA ALA A 81 -1.98 15.45 7.19
C ALA A 81 -2.78 14.49 6.30
N LEU A 82 -3.59 13.62 6.91
CA LEU A 82 -4.48 12.71 6.19
C LEU A 82 -5.62 13.50 5.55
N SER A 83 -5.59 13.61 4.23
CA SER A 83 -6.59 14.32 3.43
C SER A 83 -7.80 13.44 3.08
N GLY A 84 -7.60 12.12 2.99
CA GLY A 84 -8.69 11.17 2.77
C GLY A 84 -8.21 9.77 2.37
N THR A 85 -9.14 8.98 1.83
CA THR A 85 -8.88 7.61 1.40
C THR A 85 -9.57 7.28 0.08
N ILE A 86 -9.03 6.28 -0.63
CA ILE A 86 -9.68 5.62 -1.77
C ILE A 86 -9.93 4.16 -1.37
N ALA A 87 -11.20 3.75 -1.37
CA ALA A 87 -11.57 2.40 -0.97
C ALA A 87 -11.32 1.38 -2.08
N TRP A 88 -11.15 0.11 -1.72
CA TRP A 88 -11.14 -0.98 -2.68
C TRP A 88 -12.47 -1.05 -3.44
N GLY A 89 -12.41 -1.21 -4.76
CA GLY A 89 -13.59 -1.22 -5.63
C GLY A 89 -14.27 0.14 -5.82
N GLU A 90 -13.70 1.22 -5.29
CA GLU A 90 -14.21 2.57 -5.55
C GLU A 90 -14.15 2.88 -7.05
N ARG A 91 -15.19 3.52 -7.57
CA ARG A 91 -15.22 3.90 -8.99
C ARG A 91 -14.10 4.86 -9.32
N ALA A 92 -13.47 4.65 -10.47
CA ALA A 92 -12.30 5.40 -10.89
C ALA A 92 -12.56 6.92 -11.02
N ASP A 93 -13.79 7.35 -11.31
CA ASP A 93 -14.12 8.78 -11.39
C ASP A 93 -14.09 9.45 -10.01
N PHE A 94 -14.59 8.80 -8.96
CA PHE A 94 -14.47 9.33 -7.59
C PHE A 94 -13.02 9.38 -7.12
N ALA A 95 -12.24 8.32 -7.39
CA ALA A 95 -10.82 8.30 -7.08
C ALA A 95 -10.07 9.46 -7.78
N ARG A 96 -10.38 9.73 -9.06
CA ARG A 96 -9.79 10.84 -9.82
C ARG A 96 -10.14 12.19 -9.21
N GLU A 97 -11.38 12.42 -8.79
CA GLU A 97 -11.78 13.68 -8.16
C GLU A 97 -11.11 13.88 -6.80
N LYS A 98 -10.94 12.82 -6.00
CA LYS A 98 -10.18 12.88 -4.75
C LYS A 98 -8.71 13.26 -4.99
N LEU A 99 -8.07 12.65 -5.99
CA LEU A 99 -6.69 12.97 -6.36
C LEU A 99 -6.56 14.41 -6.87
N LYS A 100 -7.51 14.93 -7.65
CA LYS A 100 -7.50 16.33 -8.08
C LYS A 100 -7.57 17.28 -6.88
N ARG A 101 -8.44 17.01 -5.92
CA ARG A 101 -8.57 17.80 -4.68
C ARG A 101 -7.28 17.80 -3.88
N LEU A 102 -6.65 16.63 -3.75
CA LEU A 102 -5.36 16.48 -3.07
C LEU A 102 -4.26 17.33 -3.73
N ILE A 103 -4.23 17.40 -5.06
CA ILE A 103 -3.20 18.14 -5.80
C ILE A 103 -3.44 19.65 -5.78
N SER A 104 -4.70 20.08 -5.68
CA SER A 104 -5.07 21.51 -5.72
C SER A 104 -5.02 22.22 -4.37
N GLY A 105 -4.98 21.47 -3.27
CA GLY A 105 -4.87 22.00 -1.90
C GLY A 105 -3.42 22.16 -1.49
#